data_AF-A0A5E4FMF6-F1
#
_entry.id   AF-A0A5E4FMF6-F1
#
_cell.length_a   1.000
_cell.length_b   1.000
_cell.length_c   1.000
_cell.angle_alpha   90.00
_cell.angle_beta   90.00
_cell.angle_gamma   90.00
#
_symmetry.space_group_name_H-M   'P 1'
#
loop_
_entity.id
_entity.type
_entity.pdbx_description
1 polymer ?
#
loop_
_entity_poly.entity_id
_entity_poly.type
_entity_poly.pdbx_seq_one_letter_code
_entity_poly.pdbx_strand_id
1 'polypeptide(L)'
;MKEVHALFRVWILERKKVVAKKKLSLLFTMQLKSGLRKNEETFLAALVEIKPDKIVEVPDCVNEVLDEFEVIIALELPKQLLPRRATDHKIELIPGSRAPTQAPYRMAPFELVELRKQLNELLEAGLIQPLKAPYGAPVLFQRKAKETLRICVDYRALNK
;
A
#
# COMPACT_ATOMS: atom_id res chain seq x y z
N MET A 1 5.58 -8.02 -22.36
CA MET A 1 6.58 -7.01 -21.94
C MET A 1 5.83 -6.03 -21.05
N LYS A 2 5.80 -6.28 -19.73
CA LYS A 2 5.09 -5.44 -18.77
C LYS A 2 6.11 -4.46 -18.19
N GLU A 3 5.93 -3.18 -18.48
CA GLU A 3 6.77 -2.09 -17.99
C GLU A 3 6.27 -1.66 -16.60
N VAL A 4 7.12 -1.76 -15.59
CA VAL A 4 6.78 -1.31 -14.23
C VAL A 4 7.70 -0.16 -13.88
N HIS A 5 7.16 1.06 -13.90
CA HIS A 5 7.86 2.26 -13.44
C HIS A 5 8.16 2.13 -11.94
N ALA A 6 9.44 1.94 -11.63
CA ALA A 6 9.94 1.75 -10.28
C ALA A 6 9.84 3.05 -9.46
N LEU A 7 8.80 3.13 -8.62
CA LEU A 7 8.71 4.10 -7.54
C LEU A 7 8.26 3.42 -6.26
N PHE A 8 9.01 2.41 -5.81
CA PHE A 8 8.81 1.85 -4.48
C PHE A 8 10.13 1.61 -3.74
N ARG A 9 10.45 2.57 -2.87
CA ARG A 9 11.25 2.33 -1.66
C ARG A 9 10.41 1.44 -0.74
N VAL A 10 10.74 0.16 -0.65
CA VAL A 10 10.27 -0.69 0.46
C VAL A 10 11.44 -1.52 0.97
N TRP A 11 11.81 -1.25 2.22
CA TRP A 11 12.58 -2.17 3.05
C TRP A 11 11.70 -3.39 3.34
N ILE A 12 12.05 -4.56 2.82
CA ILE A 12 11.55 -5.83 3.37
C ILE A 12 12.75 -6.71 3.71
N LEU A 13 13.20 -6.53 4.95
CA LEU A 13 13.83 -7.58 5.70
C LEU A 13 12.69 -8.43 6.29
N GLU A 14 12.40 -9.60 5.74
CA GLU A 14 12.55 -10.83 6.54
C GLU A 14 12.45 -12.12 5.72
N ARG A 15 13.30 -13.04 6.15
CA ARG A 15 13.58 -14.36 5.60
C ARG A 15 12.45 -15.34 5.94
N LYS A 16 12.25 -16.35 5.07
CA LYS A 16 12.58 -17.76 5.37
C LYS A 16 12.20 -18.70 4.21
N LYS A 17 13.23 -19.20 3.51
CA LYS A 17 13.42 -20.64 3.32
C LYS A 17 14.88 -20.95 3.61
N VAL A 18 15.06 -21.78 4.64
CA VAL A 18 16.35 -22.22 5.17
C VAL A 18 16.90 -23.28 4.22
N VAL A 19 17.96 -22.94 3.49
CA VAL A 19 18.88 -23.92 2.90
C VAL A 19 20.20 -23.76 3.63
N ALA A 20 20.62 -24.85 4.29
CA ALA A 20 21.88 -25.09 4.99
C ALA A 20 22.51 -23.90 5.76
N LYS A 21 22.62 -24.03 7.09
CA LYS A 21 23.53 -23.22 7.92
C LYS A 21 24.99 -23.42 7.48
N LYS A 22 25.41 -22.81 6.38
CA LYS A 22 26.79 -22.41 6.16
C LYS A 22 26.85 -20.92 6.49
N LYS A 23 27.71 -20.57 7.44
CA LYS A 23 28.01 -19.20 7.84
C LYS A 23 28.40 -18.43 6.58
N LEU A 24 27.52 -17.57 6.07
CA LEU A 24 27.83 -16.63 5.00
C LEU A 24 28.92 -15.68 5.55
N SER A 25 30.18 -15.98 5.26
CA SER A 25 31.29 -15.10 5.58
C SER A 25 31.37 -14.02 4.52
N LEU A 26 31.30 -12.75 4.91
CA LEU A 26 31.71 -11.66 4.02
C LEU A 26 33.16 -11.91 3.63
N LEU A 27 33.41 -12.13 2.33
CA LEU A 27 34.76 -12.32 1.81
C LEU A 27 35.34 -10.97 1.42
N PHE A 28 36.53 -10.66 1.93
CA PHE A 28 37.32 -9.55 1.40
C PHE A 28 37.82 -9.88 -0.02
N THR A 29 38.12 -8.85 -0.81
CA THR A 29 38.58 -8.97 -2.21
C THR A 29 39.77 -9.92 -2.40
N MET A 30 40.65 -10.01 -1.41
CA MET A 30 41.79 -10.92 -1.41
C MET A 30 41.38 -12.39 -1.24
N GLN A 31 40.37 -12.66 -0.41
CA GLN A 31 39.85 -14.00 -0.18
C GLN A 31 39.07 -14.52 -1.39
N LEU A 32 38.36 -13.63 -2.11
CA LEU A 32 37.70 -13.96 -3.37
C LEU A 32 38.72 -14.36 -4.46
N LYS A 33 39.85 -13.63 -4.58
CA LYS A 33 40.95 -14.01 -5.48
C LYS A 33 41.65 -15.32 -5.11
N SER A 34 41.64 -15.70 -3.83
CA SER A 34 42.19 -16.99 -3.38
C SER A 34 41.20 -18.14 -3.62
N GLY A 35 39.91 -17.93 -3.39
CA GLY A 35 38.85 -18.93 -3.64
C GLY A 35 38.74 -19.27 -5.12
N LEU A 36 38.76 -18.25 -6.00
CA LEU A 36 38.76 -18.44 -7.46
C LEU A 36 39.98 -19.22 -7.96
N ARG A 37 41.15 -19.06 -7.32
CA ARG A 37 42.37 -19.82 -7.68
C ARG A 37 42.33 -21.27 -7.20
N LYS A 38 41.52 -21.57 -6.19
CA LYS A 38 41.39 -22.90 -5.58
C LYS A 38 40.19 -23.69 -6.12
N ASN A 39 39.49 -23.18 -7.14
CA ASN A 39 38.25 -23.74 -7.67
C ASN A 39 37.17 -23.97 -6.58
N GLU A 40 37.13 -23.12 -5.56
CA GLU A 40 36.09 -23.18 -4.54
C GLU A 40 34.84 -22.41 -5.02
N GLU A 41 33.65 -23.01 -4.85
CA GLU A 41 32.37 -22.35 -5.18
C GLU A 41 32.23 -21.04 -4.39
N THR A 42 32.37 -19.92 -5.08
CA THR A 42 32.37 -18.58 -4.49
C THR A 42 31.22 -17.78 -5.09
N PHE A 43 30.31 -17.28 -4.26
CA PHE A 43 29.17 -16.47 -4.69
C PHE A 43 29.43 -14.99 -4.41
N LEU A 44 29.19 -14.13 -5.41
CA LEU A 44 29.25 -12.68 -5.28
C LEU A 44 27.82 -12.12 -5.27
N ALA A 45 27.44 -11.43 -4.19
CA ALA A 45 26.20 -10.66 -4.13
C ALA A 45 26.57 -9.17 -4.17
N ALA A 46 26.13 -8.47 -5.21
CA ALA A 46 26.31 -7.04 -5.35
C ALA A 46 24.97 -6.32 -5.14
N LEU A 47 24.97 -5.27 -4.31
CA LEU A 47 23.83 -4.39 -4.19
C LEU A 47 23.91 -3.39 -5.35
N VAL A 48 23.06 -3.56 -6.37
CA VAL A 48 23.02 -2.67 -7.52
C VAL A 48 21.92 -1.63 -7.29
N GLU A 49 22.30 -0.36 -7.30
CA GLU A 49 21.34 0.74 -7.35
C GLU A 49 20.75 0.80 -8.77
N ILE A 50 19.48 0.42 -8.90
CA ILE A 50 18.77 0.48 -10.17
C ILE A 50 18.31 1.92 -10.39
N LYS A 51 18.98 2.62 -11.33
CA LYS A 51 18.53 3.93 -11.78
C LYS A 51 17.20 3.78 -12.54
N PRO A 52 16.24 4.71 -12.37
CA PRO A 52 14.89 4.58 -12.93
C PRO A 52 14.85 4.44 -14.46
N ASP A 53 15.89 4.92 -15.17
CA ASP A 53 15.98 4.87 -16.63
C ASP A 53 16.76 3.64 -17.18
N LYS A 54 17.17 2.71 -16.32
CA LYS A 54 17.87 1.49 -16.75
C LYS A 54 16.92 0.29 -16.71
N ILE A 55 16.68 -0.26 -17.90
CA ILE A 55 16.02 -1.56 -18.06
C ILE A 55 16.99 -2.63 -17.55
N VAL A 56 16.57 -3.34 -16.50
CA VAL A 56 17.30 -4.50 -15.98
C VAL A 56 16.52 -5.74 -16.41
N GLU A 57 17.20 -6.68 -17.05
CA GLU A 57 16.61 -7.99 -17.35
C GLU A 57 16.32 -8.69 -16.02
N VAL A 58 15.02 -8.88 -15.75
CA VAL A 58 14.54 -9.58 -14.57
C VAL A 58 14.75 -11.08 -14.81
N PRO A 59 15.51 -11.80 -13.96
CA PRO A 59 15.67 -13.24 -14.10
C PRO A 59 14.31 -13.96 -14.14
N ASP A 60 14.20 -15.03 -14.91
CA ASP A 60 12.92 -15.74 -15.13
C ASP A 60 12.24 -16.17 -13.81
N CYS A 61 13.04 -16.60 -12.82
CA CYS A 61 12.54 -16.99 -11.50
C CYS A 61 11.89 -15.84 -10.71
N VAL A 62 12.21 -14.59 -11.03
CA VAL A 62 11.57 -13.41 -10.43
C VAL A 62 10.33 -13.02 -11.22
N ASN A 63 10.33 -13.17 -12.55
CA ASN A 63 9.14 -12.93 -13.38
C ASN A 63 7.99 -13.87 -12.99
N GLU A 64 8.27 -15.15 -12.74
CA GLU A 64 7.27 -16.11 -12.26
C GLU A 64 6.57 -15.63 -10.97
N VAL A 65 7.32 -15.07 -10.03
CA VAL A 65 6.79 -14.54 -8.76
C VAL A 65 6.02 -13.23 -8.99
N LEU A 66 6.50 -12.35 -9.89
CA LEU A 66 5.81 -11.11 -10.21
C LEU A 66 4.46 -11.37 -10.90
N ASP A 67 4.39 -12.38 -11.77
CA ASP A 67 3.15 -12.80 -12.41
C ASP A 67 2.20 -13.47 -11.41
N GLU A 68 2.71 -14.30 -10.48
CA GLU A 68 1.90 -14.90 -9.41
C GLU A 68 1.24 -13.85 -8.49
N PHE A 69 1.96 -12.76 -8.18
CA PHE A 69 1.51 -11.73 -7.24
C PHE A 69 1.12 -10.41 -7.92
N GLU A 70 0.85 -10.41 -9.22
CA GLU A 70 0.51 -9.21 -10.00
C GLU A 70 -0.61 -8.38 -9.34
N VAL A 71 -1.63 -9.06 -8.79
CA VAL A 71 -2.77 -8.43 -8.11
C VAL A 71 -2.35 -7.67 -6.83
N ILE A 72 -1.33 -8.14 -6.11
CA ILE A 72 -0.83 -7.52 -4.87
C ILE A 72 0.11 -6.35 -5.19
N ILE A 73 0.82 -6.43 -6.31
CA ILE A 73 1.86 -5.48 -6.73
C ILE A 73 1.28 -4.31 -7.56
N ALA A 74 -0.01 -4.36 -7.88
CA ALA A 74 -0.70 -3.33 -8.64
C ALA A 74 -0.43 -1.90 -8.09
N LEU A 75 -0.14 -0.97 -9.02
CA LEU A 75 0.18 0.42 -8.69
C LEU A 75 -1.01 1.19 -8.09
N GLU A 76 -2.23 0.79 -8.47
CA GLU A 76 -3.47 1.35 -7.95
C GLU A 76 -4.24 0.28 -7.17
N LEU A 77 -4.86 0.70 -6.07
CA LEU A 77 -5.73 -0.17 -5.31
C LEU A 77 -6.99 -0.52 -6.13
N PRO A 78 -7.50 -1.75 -6.01
CA PRO A 78 -8.78 -2.09 -6.62
C PRO A 78 -9.85 -1.15 -6.08
N LYS A 79 -10.61 -0.55 -7.00
CA LYS A 79 -11.65 0.41 -6.64
C LYS A 79 -12.86 -0.25 -5.98
N GLN A 80 -12.99 -1.58 -6.07
CA GLN A 80 -14.12 -2.34 -5.55
C GLN A 80 -13.88 -2.80 -4.11
N LEU A 81 -14.97 -3.03 -3.37
CA LEU A 81 -14.90 -3.66 -2.07
C LEU A 81 -14.33 -5.08 -2.20
N LEU A 82 -13.39 -5.43 -1.33
CA LEU A 82 -12.87 -6.78 -1.27
C LEU A 82 -13.98 -7.78 -0.85
N PRO A 83 -13.87 -9.06 -1.25
CA PRO A 83 -14.78 -10.10 -0.79
C PRO A 83 -14.83 -10.13 0.74
N ARG A 84 -16.02 -10.41 1.28
CA ARG A 84 -16.20 -10.59 2.74
C ARG A 84 -15.26 -11.68 3.25
N ARG A 85 -14.63 -11.41 4.39
CA ARG A 85 -13.72 -12.34 5.07
C ARG A 85 -14.38 -12.86 6.34
N ALA A 86 -13.76 -13.85 6.98
CA ALA A 86 -14.25 -14.39 8.26
C ALA A 86 -14.22 -13.36 9.40
N THR A 87 -13.43 -12.30 9.26
CA THR A 87 -13.28 -11.24 10.25
C THR A 87 -13.59 -9.90 9.61
N ASP A 88 -14.60 -9.22 10.13
CA ASP A 88 -14.97 -7.85 9.76
C ASP A 88 -14.55 -6.87 10.86
N HIS A 89 -14.38 -5.60 10.48
CA HIS A 89 -14.09 -4.55 11.44
C HIS A 89 -15.36 -4.18 12.22
N LYS A 90 -15.33 -4.38 13.54
CA LYS A 90 -16.37 -3.94 14.46
C LYS A 90 -15.90 -2.71 15.22
N ILE A 91 -16.74 -1.68 15.26
CA ILE A 91 -16.52 -0.50 16.10
C ILE A 91 -17.24 -0.75 17.42
N GLU A 92 -16.47 -0.88 18.50
CA GLU A 92 -17.01 -1.04 19.85
C GLU A 92 -17.28 0.33 20.48
N LEU A 93 -18.45 0.50 21.06
CA LEU A 93 -18.87 1.75 21.70
C LEU A 93 -18.90 1.58 23.21
N ILE A 94 -18.60 2.67 23.93
CA ILE A 94 -18.68 2.70 25.39
C ILE A 94 -20.17 2.58 25.79
N PRO A 95 -20.54 1.64 26.68
CA PRO A 95 -21.92 1.50 27.13
C PRO A 95 -22.48 2.82 27.69
N GLY A 96 -23.65 3.23 27.21
CA GLY A 96 -24.28 4.49 27.60
C GLY A 96 -23.77 5.74 26.88
N SER A 97 -22.81 5.62 25.95
CA SER A 97 -22.39 6.74 25.09
C SER A 97 -23.54 7.21 24.20
N ARG A 98 -23.69 8.53 24.03
CA ARG A 98 -24.66 9.10 23.10
C ARG A 98 -24.08 9.06 21.69
N ALA A 99 -24.91 8.71 20.70
CA ALA A 99 -24.52 8.78 19.29
C ALA A 99 -24.19 10.23 18.91
N PRO A 100 -22.95 10.53 18.45
CA PRO A 100 -22.62 11.86 17.99
C PRO A 100 -23.31 12.17 16.66
N THR A 101 -24.00 13.31 16.63
CA THR A 101 -24.60 13.87 15.41
C THR A 101 -24.17 15.31 15.27
N GLN A 102 -23.36 15.57 14.26
CA GLN A 102 -22.85 16.89 13.94
C GLN A 102 -23.35 17.34 12.58
N ALA A 103 -23.69 18.62 12.48
CA ALA A 103 -24.09 19.23 11.23
C ALA A 103 -22.89 19.30 10.26
N PRO A 104 -23.11 19.16 8.94
CA PRO A 104 -22.06 19.35 7.94
C PRO A 104 -21.44 20.76 8.02
N TYR A 105 -20.13 20.86 7.73
CA TYR A 105 -19.48 22.16 7.60
C TYR A 105 -20.01 22.96 6.41
N ARG A 106 -19.92 24.29 6.51
CA ARG A 106 -20.21 25.18 5.37
C ARG A 106 -19.10 25.01 4.33
N MET A 107 -19.51 24.75 3.09
CA MET A 107 -18.63 24.52 1.95
C MET A 107 -18.94 25.52 0.84
N ALA A 108 -17.92 25.90 0.08
CA ALA A 108 -18.07 26.71 -1.11
C ALA A 108 -18.74 25.91 -2.25
N PRO A 109 -19.35 26.56 -3.27
CA PRO A 109 -20.00 25.87 -4.37
C PRO A 109 -19.09 24.86 -5.10
N PHE A 110 -17.81 25.19 -5.30
CA PHE A 110 -16.85 24.30 -5.95
C PHE A 110 -16.54 23.04 -5.11
N GLU A 111 -16.47 23.19 -3.78
CA GLU A 111 -16.26 22.09 -2.85
C GLU A 111 -17.46 21.13 -2.84
N LEU A 112 -18.68 21.66 -2.95
CA LEU A 112 -19.89 20.84 -3.04
C LEU A 112 -19.94 20.01 -4.33
N VAL A 113 -19.46 20.55 -5.44
CA VAL A 113 -19.36 19.81 -6.71
C VAL A 113 -18.36 18.66 -6.57
N GLU A 114 -17.18 18.94 -6.00
CA GLU A 114 -16.16 17.91 -5.79
C GLU A 114 -16.60 16.86 -4.77
N LEU A 115 -17.33 17.26 -3.72
CA LEU A 115 -17.90 16.35 -2.72
C LEU A 115 -18.85 15.35 -3.38
N ARG A 116 -19.77 15.85 -4.22
CA ARG A 116 -20.72 14.99 -4.93
C ARG A 116 -20.02 14.03 -5.88
N LYS A 117 -19.01 14.51 -6.61
CA LYS A 117 -18.21 13.69 -7.51
C LYS A 117 -17.56 12.51 -6.77
N GLN A 118 -16.80 12.79 -5.70
CA GLN A 118 -16.12 11.75 -4.93
C GLN A 118 -17.10 10.81 -4.22
N LEU A 119 -18.23 11.31 -3.70
CA LEU A 119 -19.25 10.44 -3.11
C LEU A 119 -19.87 9.48 -4.14
N ASN A 120 -20.12 9.95 -5.36
CA ASN A 120 -20.64 9.09 -6.43
C ASN A 120 -19.62 8.02 -6.82
N GLU A 121 -18.33 8.38 -6.95
CA GLU A 121 -17.25 7.42 -7.21
C GLU A 121 -17.19 6.33 -6.12
N LEU A 122 -17.34 6.71 -4.84
CA LEU A 122 -17.36 5.76 -3.71
C LEU A 122 -18.61 4.88 -3.69
N LEU A 123 -19.77 5.41 -4.12
CA LEU A 123 -21.03 4.67 -4.23
C LEU A 123 -20.98 3.65 -5.38
N GLU A 124 -20.50 4.06 -6.56
CA GLU A 124 -20.32 3.19 -7.72
C GLU A 124 -19.31 2.07 -7.44
N ALA A 125 -18.28 2.38 -6.67
CA ALA A 125 -17.30 1.44 -6.16
C ALA A 125 -17.85 0.45 -5.11
N GLY A 126 -19.03 0.72 -4.52
CA GLY A 126 -19.60 -0.07 -3.44
C GLY A 126 -18.86 0.06 -2.10
N LEU A 127 -18.03 1.10 -1.93
CA LEU A 127 -17.28 1.35 -0.69
C LEU A 127 -18.14 2.00 0.40
N ILE A 128 -19.18 2.72 -0.01
CA ILE A 128 -20.17 3.33 0.89
C ILE A 128 -21.58 3.03 0.40
N GLN A 129 -22.56 3.18 1.29
CA GLN A 129 -23.99 3.05 0.96
C GLN A 129 -24.81 4.08 1.74
N PRO A 130 -25.95 4.54 1.20
CA PRO A 130 -26.86 5.39 1.95
C PRO A 130 -27.40 4.65 3.19
N LEU A 131 -27.31 5.29 4.35
CA LEU A 131 -27.79 4.72 5.61
C LEU A 131 -28.52 5.77 6.44
N LYS A 132 -29.65 5.38 7.05
CA LYS A 132 -30.32 6.17 8.08
C LYS A 132 -29.80 5.74 9.45
N ALA A 133 -28.81 6.45 9.96
CA ALA A 133 -28.20 6.17 11.26
C ALA A 133 -28.43 7.33 12.25
N PRO A 134 -28.48 7.07 13.56
CA PRO A 134 -28.47 8.12 14.57
C PRO A 134 -27.09 8.79 14.70
N TYR A 135 -26.07 8.33 13.96
CA TYR A 135 -24.72 8.87 13.92
C TYR A 135 -24.56 9.79 12.72
N GLY A 136 -23.87 10.92 12.92
CA GLY A 136 -23.52 11.84 11.85
C GLY A 136 -22.19 12.54 12.12
N ALA A 137 -21.25 12.39 11.19
CA ALA A 137 -19.96 13.07 11.22
C ALA A 137 -19.86 14.04 10.03
N PRO A 138 -19.31 15.25 10.21
CA PRO A 138 -19.13 16.17 9.11
C PRO A 138 -17.94 15.75 8.26
N VAL A 139 -17.98 16.17 6.99
CA VAL A 139 -16.87 15.99 6.05
C VAL A 139 -16.13 17.32 5.91
N LEU A 140 -14.80 17.23 5.84
CA LEU A 140 -13.90 18.33 5.52
C LEU A 140 -13.00 17.96 4.35
N PHE A 141 -12.47 18.97 3.67
CA PHE A 141 -11.52 18.77 2.58
C PHE A 141 -10.10 19.01 3.04
N GLN A 142 -9.22 18.08 2.69
CA GLN A 142 -7.78 18.27 2.79
C GLN A 142 -7.20 18.49 1.40
N ARG A 143 -6.42 19.57 1.24
CA ARG A 143 -5.66 19.80 0.00
C ARG A 143 -4.49 18.83 -0.09
N LYS A 144 -4.36 18.14 -1.23
CA LYS A 144 -3.23 17.28 -1.59
C LYS A 144 -2.34 18.03 -2.60
N ALA A 145 -1.15 17.48 -2.85
CA ALA A 145 -0.27 17.95 -3.92
C ALA A 145 -1.01 18.01 -5.28
N LYS A 146 -0.68 19.01 -6.10
CA LYS A 146 -1.35 19.32 -7.38
C LYS A 146 -2.82 19.78 -7.25
N GLU A 147 -3.14 20.52 -6.20
CA GLU A 147 -4.45 21.18 -5.98
C GLU A 147 -5.67 20.23 -5.90
N THR A 148 -5.45 18.93 -5.73
CA THR A 148 -6.55 17.97 -5.57
C THR A 148 -7.11 18.03 -4.15
N LEU A 149 -8.44 18.00 -4.03
CA LEU A 149 -9.13 17.92 -2.74
C LEU A 149 -9.41 16.46 -2.38
N ARG A 150 -9.29 16.11 -1.10
CA ARG A 150 -9.64 14.78 -0.58
C ARG A 150 -10.69 14.91 0.51
N ILE A 151 -11.78 14.15 0.40
CA ILE A 151 -12.75 13.96 1.48
C ILE A 151 -12.06 13.37 2.71
N CYS A 152 -12.25 14.02 3.85
CA CYS A 152 -11.88 13.53 5.17
C CYS A 152 -13.10 13.58 6.09
N VAL A 153 -13.44 12.46 6.72
CA VAL A 153 -14.55 12.39 7.68
C VAL A 153 -14.01 12.72 9.07
N ASP A 154 -14.67 13.65 9.77
CA ASP A 154 -14.27 14.06 11.11
C ASP A 154 -14.84 13.12 12.18
N TYR A 155 -14.10 12.07 12.50
CA TYR A 155 -14.45 11.12 13.54
C TYR A 155 -14.09 11.59 14.97
N ARG A 156 -13.66 12.84 15.18
CA ARG A 156 -13.22 13.31 16.51
C ARG A 156 -14.31 13.20 17.58
N ALA A 157 -15.58 13.31 17.22
CA ALA A 157 -16.69 13.13 18.16
C ALA A 157 -17.04 11.66 18.42
N LEU A 158 -16.78 10.79 17.44
CA LEU A 158 -16.99 9.34 17.57
C LEU A 158 -15.88 8.67 18.38
N ASN A 159 -14.65 9.19 18.29
CA ASN A 159 -13.48 8.63 18.95
C ASN A 159 -13.30 9.10 20.42
N LYS A 160 -14.29 9.78 20.98
CA LYS A 160 -14.32 10.17 22.40
C LYS A 160 -15.03 9.10 23.21
#